data_AF-A0AA42NGL1-F1
#
_entry.id   AF-A0AA42NGL1-F1
#
_cell.length_a   1.000
_cell.length_b   1.000
_cell.length_c   1.000
_cell.angle_alpha   90.00
_cell.angle_beta   90.00
_cell.angle_gamma   90.00
#
_symmetry.space_group_name_H-M   'P 1'
#
loop_
_entity.id
_entity.type
_entity.pdbx_description
1 polymer ?
#
loop_
_entity_poly.entity_id
_entity_poly.type
_entity_poly.pdbx_seq_one_letter_code
_entity_poly.pdbx_strand_id
1 'polypeptide(L)'
;MSISFANALGIHETALGFRAQRAEVLANNIANADTPHYKARDLDFSAVLAEQSEKQSGKQFEMSRTDSRHIASEGIQLADPALRYRTPFHPSIDQNSVDMQQEQANYAENAVQFQASFTLLNSKFKGLVGALRGE
;
A
#
# COMPACT_ATOMS: atom_id res chain seq x y z
N MET A 1 30.04 -7.85 -8.66
CA MET A 1 28.69 -7.25 -8.58
C MET A 1 27.79 -8.25 -7.88
N SER A 2 27.34 -7.96 -6.65
CA SER A 2 26.35 -8.81 -5.97
C SER A 2 24.97 -8.49 -6.54
N ILE A 3 24.29 -9.49 -7.08
CA ILE A 3 22.87 -9.38 -7.43
C ILE A 3 22.13 -9.36 -6.08
N SER A 4 21.66 -8.19 -5.64
CA SER A 4 20.77 -8.13 -4.48
C SER A 4 19.34 -8.42 -4.96
N PHE A 5 18.66 -9.38 -4.32
CA PHE A 5 17.28 -9.72 -4.64
C PHE A 5 16.33 -8.51 -4.55
N ALA A 6 16.60 -7.59 -3.63
CA ALA A 6 15.88 -6.32 -3.50
C ALA A 6 15.92 -5.46 -4.78
N ASN A 7 17.07 -5.40 -5.47
CA ASN A 7 17.18 -4.66 -6.73
C ASN A 7 16.60 -5.44 -7.92
N ALA A 8 16.68 -6.78 -7.89
CA ALA A 8 16.19 -7.63 -8.98
C ALA A 8 14.65 -7.74 -9.03
N LEU A 9 14.00 -7.76 -7.85
CA LEU A 9 12.54 -7.83 -7.71
C LEU A 9 11.90 -6.43 -7.74
N GLY A 10 12.67 -5.39 -7.43
CA GLY A 10 12.24 -3.99 -7.50
C GLY A 10 11.03 -3.71 -6.60
N ILE A 11 10.07 -2.94 -7.12
CA ILE A 11 8.86 -2.53 -6.40
C ILE A 11 7.76 -3.60 -6.35
N HIS A 12 7.94 -4.76 -7.00
CA HIS A 12 6.85 -5.73 -7.18
C HIS A 12 6.48 -6.48 -5.89
N GLU A 13 7.49 -6.79 -5.06
CA GLU A 13 7.28 -7.43 -3.76
C GLU A 13 6.49 -6.52 -2.80
N THR A 14 6.95 -5.28 -2.64
CA THR A 14 6.28 -4.28 -1.80
C THR A 14 4.87 -3.98 -2.31
N ALA A 15 4.72 -3.82 -3.64
CA ALA A 15 3.43 -3.62 -4.28
C ALA A 15 2.45 -4.79 -4.08
N LEU A 16 2.94 -6.02 -4.00
CA LEU A 16 2.11 -7.19 -3.69
C LEU A 16 1.64 -7.15 -2.22
N GLY A 17 2.55 -6.79 -1.30
CA GLY A 17 2.23 -6.61 0.12
C GLY A 17 1.14 -5.55 0.35
N PHE A 18 1.25 -4.38 -0.27
CA PHE A 18 0.24 -3.33 -0.14
C PHE A 18 -1.12 -3.72 -0.73
N ARG A 19 -1.15 -4.53 -1.79
CA ARG A 19 -2.42 -5.04 -2.33
C ARG A 19 -3.06 -6.07 -1.41
N ALA A 20 -2.28 -6.91 -0.74
CA ALA A 20 -2.80 -7.79 0.30
C ALA A 20 -3.39 -6.98 1.47
N GLN A 21 -2.68 -5.94 1.91
CA GLN A 21 -3.15 -5.04 2.96
C GLN A 21 -4.43 -4.30 2.56
N ARG A 22 -4.51 -3.79 1.33
CA ARG A 22 -5.74 -3.16 0.82
C ARG A 22 -6.91 -4.15 0.79
N ALA A 23 -6.67 -5.42 0.45
CA ALA A 23 -7.72 -6.44 0.49
C ALA A 23 -8.29 -6.62 1.91
N GLU A 24 -7.42 -6.60 2.93
CA GLU A 24 -7.82 -6.68 4.33
C GLU A 24 -8.66 -5.46 4.75
N VAL A 25 -8.27 -4.26 4.34
CA VAL A 25 -9.02 -3.02 4.62
C VAL A 25 -10.41 -3.07 3.97
N LEU A 26 -10.49 -3.45 2.70
CA LEU A 26 -11.76 -3.57 1.98
C LEU A 26 -12.64 -4.66 2.59
N ALA A 27 -12.07 -5.80 2.99
CA ALA A 27 -12.80 -6.85 3.69
C ALA A 27 -13.36 -6.38 5.03
N ASN A 28 -12.58 -5.60 5.79
CA ASN A 28 -13.03 -4.98 7.04
C ASN A 28 -14.17 -3.98 6.81
N ASN A 29 -14.14 -3.18 5.73
CA ASN A 29 -15.25 -2.29 5.39
C ASN A 29 -16.51 -3.09 5.05
N ILE A 30 -16.40 -4.16 4.23
CA ILE A 30 -17.53 -5.02 3.85
C ILE A 30 -18.15 -5.68 5.09
N ALA A 31 -17.33 -6.18 6.01
CA ALA A 31 -17.79 -6.82 7.23
C ALA A 31 -18.56 -5.86 8.15
N ASN A 32 -18.20 -4.57 8.14
CA ASN A 32 -18.84 -3.53 8.96
C ASN A 32 -19.85 -2.69 8.17
N ALA A 33 -20.28 -3.13 6.99
CA ALA A 33 -21.23 -2.41 6.15
C ALA A 33 -22.59 -2.19 6.82
N ASP A 34 -22.97 -3.02 7.79
CA ASP A 34 -24.23 -2.87 8.55
C ASP A 34 -23.99 -2.35 9.99
N THR A 35 -22.81 -1.79 10.27
CA THR A 35 -22.46 -1.25 11.59
C THR A 35 -22.73 0.26 11.65
N PRO A 36 -23.64 0.74 12.52
CA PRO A 36 -23.90 2.17 12.67
C PRO A 36 -22.63 2.96 13.02
N HIS A 37 -22.55 4.21 12.55
CA HIS A 37 -21.41 5.14 12.75
C HIS A 37 -20.05 4.67 12.20
N TYR A 38 -19.98 3.57 11.44
CA TYR A 38 -18.71 3.10 10.87
C TYR A 38 -18.18 4.03 9.77
N LYS A 39 -16.85 4.17 9.70
CA LYS A 39 -16.15 5.00 8.71
C LYS A 39 -15.20 4.17 7.86
N ALA A 40 -15.52 4.07 6.58
CA ALA A 40 -14.74 3.37 5.58
C ALA A 40 -13.33 3.94 5.47
N ARG A 41 -12.34 3.04 5.41
CA ARG A 41 -10.93 3.37 5.16
C ARG A 41 -10.51 2.80 3.82
N ASP A 42 -9.55 3.44 3.16
CA ASP A 42 -8.89 2.87 1.99
C ASP A 42 -7.40 3.19 2.01
N LEU A 43 -6.67 2.45 1.20
CA LEU A 43 -5.24 2.55 1.02
C LEU A 43 -4.96 3.14 -0.36
N ASP A 44 -4.40 4.35 -0.41
CA ASP A 44 -4.02 4.97 -1.67
C ASP A 44 -2.69 4.37 -2.18
N PHE A 45 -2.81 3.35 -3.02
CA PHE A 45 -1.68 2.63 -3.57
C PHE A 45 -0.67 3.56 -4.30
N SER A 46 -1.17 4.62 -4.96
CA SER A 46 -0.30 5.54 -5.70
C SER A 46 0.58 6.38 -4.77
N ALA A 47 0.00 6.86 -3.67
CA ALA A 47 0.71 7.62 -2.64
C ALA A 47 1.75 6.73 -1.93
N VAL A 48 1.38 5.49 -1.62
CA VAL A 48 2.28 4.54 -0.96
C VAL A 48 3.44 4.14 -1.86
N LEU A 49 3.19 3.90 -3.14
CA LEU A 49 4.25 3.56 -4.08
C LEU A 49 5.22 4.73 -4.28
N ALA A 50 4.70 5.96 -4.33
CA ALA A 50 5.52 7.17 -4.38
C ALA A 50 6.41 7.29 -3.12
N GLU A 51 5.84 7.07 -1.93
CA GLU A 51 6.59 7.09 -0.67
C GLU A 51 7.71 6.03 -0.64
N GLN A 52 7.44 4.82 -1.13
CA GLN A 52 8.47 3.76 -1.20
C GLN A 52 9.58 4.11 -2.19
N SER A 53 9.24 4.72 -3.33
CA SER A 53 10.22 5.18 -4.31
C SER A 53 11.10 6.30 -3.76
N GLU A 54 10.52 7.24 -3.00
CA GLU A 54 11.27 8.31 -2.32
C GLU A 54 12.19 7.77 -1.22
N LYS A 55 11.74 6.78 -0.43
CA LYS A 55 12.56 6.08 0.57
C LYS A 55 13.75 5.36 -0.06
N GLN A 56 13.55 4.66 -1.19
CA GLN A 56 14.66 4.03 -1.93
C GLN A 56 15.64 5.06 -2.50
N SER A 57 15.18 6.26 -2.84
CA SER A 57 16.03 7.34 -3.36
C SER A 57 16.84 8.06 -2.29
N GLY A 58 16.73 7.66 -1.01
CA GLY A 58 17.47 8.27 0.11
C GLY A 58 17.06 9.71 0.43
N LYS A 59 15.99 10.21 -0.18
CA LYS A 59 15.38 11.50 0.16
C LYS A 59 14.58 11.32 1.44
N GLN A 60 15.27 11.23 2.57
CA GLN A 60 14.63 11.46 3.85
C GLN A 60 14.28 12.95 3.94
N PHE A 61 13.02 13.26 4.22
CA PHE A 61 12.57 14.60 4.53
C PHE A 61 13.19 15.01 5.86
N GLU A 62 14.40 15.55 5.82
CA GLU A 62 15.07 16.13 6.98
C GLU A 62 14.66 17.60 7.12
N MET A 63 14.15 17.96 8.30
CA MET A 63 13.95 19.35 8.64
C MET A 63 15.30 20.02 8.87
N SER A 64 15.53 21.15 8.20
CA SER A 64 16.75 21.94 8.40
C SER A 64 16.79 22.48 9.83
N ARG A 65 17.83 22.10 10.58
CA ARG A 65 18.09 22.64 11.92
C ARG A 65 18.85 23.95 11.79
N THR A 66 18.30 25.01 12.37
CA THR A 66 18.97 26.32 12.40
C THR A 66 20.07 26.43 13.46
N ASP A 67 20.04 25.59 14.50
CA ASP A 67 21.07 25.48 15.54
C ASP A 67 21.32 24.00 15.88
N SER A 68 22.54 23.65 16.28
CA SER A 68 22.93 22.28 16.60
C SER A 68 22.24 21.72 17.86
N ARG A 69 21.70 22.59 18.72
CA ARG A 69 20.90 22.22 19.90
C ARG A 69 19.43 21.98 19.58
N HIS A 70 19.00 22.21 18.35
CA HIS A 70 17.62 21.92 17.95
C HIS A 70 17.38 20.40 17.88
N ILE A 71 16.22 20.00 18.37
CA ILE A 71 15.78 18.60 18.39
C ILE A 71 15.76 18.06 16.97
N ALA A 72 16.28 16.84 16.78
CA ALA A 72 16.15 16.13 15.52
C ALA A 72 14.68 15.87 15.22
N SER A 73 14.24 16.17 14.00
CA SER A 73 12.98 15.58 13.55
C SER A 73 13.21 14.08 13.32
N GLU A 74 13.13 13.30 14.40
CA GLU A 74 12.85 11.88 14.27
C GLU A 74 11.42 11.79 13.77
N GLY A 75 11.26 11.37 12.52
CA GLY A 75 9.96 11.27 11.88
C GLY A 75 9.02 10.49 12.79
N ILE A 76 7.90 11.12 13.18
CA ILE A 76 6.83 10.42 13.86
C ILE A 76 6.38 9.34 12.89
N GLN A 77 6.64 8.07 13.23
CA GLN A 77 6.04 6.94 12.54
C GLN A 77 4.55 6.98 12.85
N LEU A 78 3.79 7.75 12.07
CA LEU A 78 2.35 7.65 12.03
C LEU A 78 2.02 6.18 11.80
N ALA A 79 1.11 5.64 12.61
CA ALA A 79 0.54 4.32 12.37
C ALA A 79 -0.01 4.30 10.95
N ASP A 80 0.69 3.58 10.08
CA ASP A 80 0.35 3.32 8.69
C ASP A 80 -0.05 4.56 7.86
N PRO A 81 0.92 5.35 7.35
CA PRO A 81 0.67 6.59 6.58
C PRO A 81 -0.17 6.37 5.31
N ALA A 82 -0.37 5.11 4.93
CA ALA A 82 -1.16 4.68 3.79
C ALA A 82 -2.68 4.68 4.02
N LEU A 83 -3.13 4.51 5.26
CA LEU A 83 -4.55 4.34 5.58
C LEU A 83 -5.23 5.70 5.73
N ARG A 84 -6.11 6.04 4.78
CA ARG A 84 -6.90 7.27 4.80
C ARG A 84 -8.38 6.95 4.96
N TYR A 85 -9.07 7.77 5.76
CA TYR A 85 -10.53 7.75 5.75
C TYR A 85 -11.03 8.28 4.41
N ARG A 86 -12.02 7.60 3.83
CA ARG A 86 -12.61 8.05 2.57
C ARG A 86 -13.67 9.11 2.84
N THR A 87 -13.74 10.14 1.98
CA THR A 87 -14.86 11.08 1.98
C THR A 87 -16.13 10.36 1.49
N PRO A 88 -17.21 10.28 2.28
CA PRO A 88 -18.43 9.60 1.87
C PRO A 88 -19.06 10.31 0.68
N PHE A 89 -19.42 9.58 -0.38
CA PHE A 89 -20.22 10.12 -1.48
C PHE A 89 -21.71 10.23 -1.09
N HIS A 90 -22.21 9.26 -0.30
CA HIS A 90 -23.59 9.20 0.18
C HIS A 90 -23.57 8.92 1.69
N PRO A 91 -23.73 9.94 2.55
CA PRO A 91 -23.87 9.70 3.99
C PRO A 91 -25.22 9.02 4.24
N SER A 92 -25.18 7.83 4.82
CA SER A 92 -26.39 7.12 5.24
C SER A 92 -27.01 7.77 6.47
N ILE A 93 -28.28 7.45 6.73
CA ILE A 93 -29.06 8.04 7.83
C ILE A 93 -28.49 7.67 9.22
N ASP A 94 -27.80 6.53 9.30
CA ASP A 94 -27.14 5.98 10.49
C ASP A 94 -25.66 6.41 10.63
N GLN A 95 -25.23 7.38 9.80
CA GLN A 95 -23.86 7.91 9.77
C GLN A 95 -22.78 6.89 9.38
N ASN A 96 -23.15 5.76 8.80
CA ASN A 96 -22.23 4.87 8.12
C ASN A 96 -21.72 5.54 6.82
N SER A 97 -20.47 5.26 6.44
CA SER A 97 -19.90 5.74 5.17
C SER A 97 -19.53 4.63 4.20
N VAL A 98 -19.86 3.38 4.52
CA VAL A 98 -19.61 2.21 3.67
C VAL A 98 -20.75 2.04 2.69
N ASP A 99 -20.40 1.86 1.42
CA ASP A 99 -21.31 1.43 0.36
C ASP A 99 -20.92 0.00 -0.04
N MET A 100 -21.82 -0.97 0.19
CA MET A 100 -21.50 -2.38 -0.01
C MET A 100 -21.17 -2.72 -1.47
N GLN A 101 -21.91 -2.16 -2.43
CA GLN A 101 -21.69 -2.44 -3.85
C GLN A 101 -20.36 -1.83 -4.31
N GLN A 102 -20.04 -0.62 -3.84
CA GLN A 102 -18.77 0.02 -4.13
C GLN A 102 -17.58 -0.76 -3.51
N GLU A 103 -17.69 -1.20 -2.26
CA GLU A 103 -16.63 -1.97 -1.60
C GLU A 103 -16.40 -3.33 -2.28
N GLN A 104 -17.46 -4.02 -2.72
CA GLN A 104 -17.33 -5.25 -3.51
C GLN A 104 -16.63 -5.02 -4.85
N ALA A 105 -16.97 -3.93 -5.55
CA ALA A 105 -16.31 -3.57 -6.80
C ALA A 105 -14.82 -3.27 -6.60
N ASN A 106 -14.49 -2.50 -5.56
CA ASN A 106 -13.10 -2.18 -5.19
C ASN A 106 -12.31 -3.45 -4.82
N TYR A 107 -12.94 -4.37 -4.09
CA TYR A 107 -12.31 -5.64 -3.70
C TYR A 107 -12.02 -6.51 -4.92
N ALA A 108 -12.98 -6.61 -5.85
CA ALA A 108 -12.78 -7.33 -7.10
C ALA A 108 -11.65 -6.71 -7.95
N GLU A 109 -11.61 -5.38 -8.06
CA GLU A 109 -10.53 -4.67 -8.76
C GLU A 109 -9.16 -4.98 -8.12
N ASN A 110 -9.06 -4.88 -6.79
CA ASN A 110 -7.83 -5.18 -6.08
C ASN A 110 -7.39 -6.64 -6.25
N ALA A 111 -8.33 -7.58 -6.30
CA ALA A 111 -8.03 -8.99 -6.56
C ALA A 111 -7.41 -9.21 -7.95
N VAL A 112 -7.93 -8.56 -8.99
CA VAL A 112 -7.34 -8.61 -10.35
C VAL A 112 -5.93 -8.03 -10.35
N GLN A 113 -5.73 -6.88 -9.71
CA GLN A 113 -4.42 -6.24 -9.64
C GLN A 113 -3.40 -7.05 -8.82
N PHE A 114 -3.85 -7.70 -7.74
CA PHE A 114 -3.03 -8.60 -6.94
C PHE A 114 -2.56 -9.79 -7.77
N GLN A 115 -3.48 -10.44 -8.49
CA GLN A 115 -3.15 -11.57 -9.36
C GLN A 115 -2.14 -11.17 -10.44
N ALA A 116 -2.34 -10.03 -11.10
CA ALA A 116 -1.41 -9.52 -12.11
C ALA A 116 0.01 -9.30 -11.53
N SER A 117 0.07 -8.73 -10.32
CA SER A 117 1.34 -8.47 -9.63
C SER A 117 2.05 -9.75 -9.23
N PHE A 118 1.29 -10.74 -8.76
CA PHE A 118 1.82 -12.06 -8.43
C PHE A 118 2.37 -12.78 -9.67
N THR A 119 1.65 -12.74 -10.79
CA THR A 119 2.11 -13.32 -12.06
C THR A 119 3.43 -12.69 -12.52
N LEU A 120 3.54 -11.36 -12.45
CA LEU A 120 4.77 -10.65 -12.82
C LEU A 120 5.94 -10.98 -11.90
N LEU A 121 5.70 -11.03 -10.59
CA LEU A 121 6.70 -11.41 -9.60
C LEU A 121 7.20 -12.85 -9.85
N ASN A 122 6.29 -13.79 -10.09
CA ASN A 122 6.63 -15.17 -10.41
C ASN A 122 7.43 -15.29 -11.72
N SER A 123 7.09 -14.50 -12.74
CA SER A 123 7.86 -14.43 -13.99
C SER A 123 9.30 -13.95 -13.76
N LYS A 124 9.49 -12.92 -12.92
CA LYS A 124 10.83 -12.43 -12.52
C LYS A 124 11.64 -13.51 -11.81
N PHE A 125 11.04 -14.21 -10.84
CA PHE A 125 11.70 -15.32 -10.14
C PHE A 125 12.11 -16.44 -11.11
N LYS A 126 11.22 -16.84 -12.02
CA LYS A 126 11.56 -17.84 -13.04
C LYS A 126 12.72 -17.38 -13.92
N GLY A 127 12.74 -16.11 -14.33
CA GLY A 127 13.84 -15.54 -15.11
C GLY A 127 15.17 -15.55 -14.37
N LEU A 128 15.18 -15.20 -13.08
CA LEU A 128 16.39 -15.26 -12.24
C LEU A 128 16.89 -16.69 -12.03
N VAL A 129 15.98 -17.64 -11.82
CA VAL A 129 16.32 -19.06 -11.68
C VAL A 129 16.88 -19.62 -12.98
N GLY A 130 16.31 -19.27 -14.14
CA GLY A 130 16.84 -19.63 -15.45
C GLY A 130 18.26 -19.10 -15.68
N ALA A 131 18.47 -17.81 -15.42
CA ALA A 131 19.79 -17.18 -15.51
C ALA A 131 20.84 -17.80 -14.57
N LEU A 132 20.43 -18.22 -13.36
CA LEU A 132 21.31 -18.94 -12.42
C LEU A 132 21.63 -20.38 -12.88
N ARG A 133 20.68 -21.04 -13.55
CA ARG A 133 20.88 -22.39 -14.12
C ARG A 133 21.63 -22.39 -15.45
N GLY A 134 21.69 -21.25 -16.15
CA GLY A 134 22.35 -21.11 -17.44
C GLY A 134 21.48 -21.52 -18.63
N GLU A 135 20.15 -21.47 -18.47
CA GLU A 135 19.15 -21.71 -19.53
C GLU A 135 18.64 -20.40 -20.14
#